data_AF-A0A850CDV2-F1
#
_entry.id   AF-A0A850CDV2-F1
#
_cell.length_a   1.000
_cell.length_b   1.000
_cell.length_c   1.000
_cell.angle_alpha   90.00
_cell.angle_beta   90.00
_cell.angle_gamma   90.00
#
_symmetry.space_group_name_H-M   'P 1'
#
loop_
_entity.id
_entity.type
_entity.pdbx_description
1 polymer ?
#
loop_
_entity_poly.entity_id
_entity_poly.type
_entity_poly.pdbx_seq_one_letter_code
_entity_poly.pdbx_strand_id
1 'polypeptide(L)'
;MTIALERPAEGGNITRTPVKPVRFRRVLLSETTKFRTIRSTWICLALGLVLLGLFGSIGAFTYDGAGVTDGPPGISGRPLDAVSLALMGLSFASLVVGVFGVLSTAGEYSTGTIRSTLAAVPKRLPVLWAKAILAGGAVFAISAVGVFAAFLIGSVGLDGEAISLSLTDDGVLRALFGAALYLGLVAVFGVALGALLRSPAGGIAALVSIL
;
A
#
# COMPACT_ATOMS: atom_id res chain seq x y z
N MET A 1 30.06 -0.11 -69.88
CA MET A 1 28.75 0.05 -69.21
C MET A 1 29.04 0.35 -67.75
N THR A 2 29.21 1.63 -67.43
CA THR A 2 29.72 2.10 -66.13
C THR A 2 28.52 2.59 -65.33
N ILE A 3 28.14 1.84 -64.30
CA ILE A 3 27.03 2.19 -63.42
C ILE A 3 27.52 3.29 -62.48
N ALA A 4 27.02 4.51 -62.67
CA ALA A 4 27.24 5.63 -61.76
C ALA A 4 26.49 5.35 -60.45
N LEU A 5 27.21 5.28 -59.33
CA LEU A 5 26.63 5.22 -58.00
C LEU A 5 26.21 6.62 -57.59
N GLU A 6 24.92 6.89 -57.70
CA GLU A 6 24.30 8.11 -57.18
C GLU A 6 24.34 8.04 -55.64
N ARG A 7 25.13 8.94 -55.02
CA ARG A 7 25.25 9.05 -53.57
C ARG A 7 23.95 9.62 -52.99
N PRO A 8 23.33 9.00 -51.98
CA PRO A 8 22.14 9.56 -51.35
C PRO A 8 22.51 10.86 -50.61
N ALA A 9 21.69 11.89 -50.79
CA ALA A 9 21.89 13.23 -50.25
C ALA A 9 21.98 13.21 -48.71
N GLU A 10 23.15 13.54 -48.18
CA GLU A 10 23.34 13.91 -46.77
C GLU A 10 22.76 15.32 -46.56
N GLY A 11 21.69 15.45 -45.79
CA GLY A 11 21.16 16.79 -45.48
C GLY A 11 19.86 16.87 -44.69
N GLY A 12 19.40 15.79 -44.05
CA GLY A 12 18.26 15.85 -43.15
C GLY A 12 18.62 16.61 -41.87
N ASN A 13 18.20 17.87 -41.77
CA ASN A 13 18.39 18.70 -40.59
C ASN A 13 17.65 18.07 -39.40
N ILE A 14 18.35 17.27 -38.59
CA ILE A 14 17.80 16.63 -37.39
C ILE A 14 17.52 17.69 -36.33
N THR A 15 16.30 18.23 -36.33
CA THR A 15 15.80 19.11 -35.27
C THR A 15 15.81 18.35 -33.95
N ARG A 16 16.87 18.54 -33.15
CA ARG A 16 16.95 17.98 -31.80
C ARG A 16 15.88 18.65 -30.95
N THR A 17 14.80 17.94 -30.65
CA THR A 17 13.78 18.40 -29.70
C THR A 17 14.46 18.62 -28.34
N PRO A 18 14.35 19.81 -27.73
CA PRO A 18 15.03 20.08 -26.47
C PRO A 18 14.52 19.14 -25.37
N VAL A 19 15.44 18.34 -24.81
CA VAL A 19 15.15 17.40 -23.72
C VAL A 19 14.84 18.21 -22.46
N LYS A 20 13.55 18.29 -22.10
CA LYS A 20 13.10 19.03 -20.92
C LYS A 20 13.48 18.25 -19.65
N PRO A 21 14.07 18.88 -18.62
CA PRO A 21 14.45 18.18 -17.40
C PRO A 21 13.22 17.63 -16.69
N VAL A 22 13.32 16.36 -16.28
CA VAL A 22 12.24 15.65 -15.58
C VAL A 22 12.17 16.15 -14.14
N ARG A 23 11.06 16.80 -13.79
CA ARG A 23 10.76 17.26 -12.43
C ARG A 23 10.03 16.17 -11.66
N PHE A 24 10.21 16.12 -10.33
CA PHE A 24 9.54 15.16 -9.43
C PHE A 24 8.01 15.10 -9.65
N ARG A 25 7.36 16.25 -9.85
CA ARG A 25 5.92 16.31 -10.17
C ARG A 25 5.52 15.49 -11.40
N ARG A 26 6.34 15.46 -12.46
CA ARG A 26 6.05 14.65 -13.66
C ARG A 26 6.18 13.16 -13.38
N VAL A 27 7.15 12.78 -12.55
CA VAL A 27 7.32 11.39 -12.08
C VAL A 27 6.10 10.95 -11.29
N LEU A 28 5.64 11.78 -10.35
CA LEU A 28 4.46 11.49 -9.54
C LEU A 28 3.19 11.35 -10.40
N LEU A 29 2.97 12.25 -11.37
CA LEU A 29 1.81 12.18 -12.29
C LEU A 29 1.85 10.92 -13.17
N SER A 30 3.04 10.56 -13.67
CA SER A 30 3.23 9.32 -14.44
C SER A 30 2.89 8.09 -13.61
N GLU A 31 3.39 8.02 -12.37
CA GLU A 31 3.10 6.89 -11.48
C GLU A 31 1.65 6.87 -11.01
N THR A 32 1.02 8.02 -10.84
CA THR A 32 -0.42 8.11 -10.52
C THR A 32 -1.26 7.48 -11.64
N THR A 33 -0.87 7.72 -12.89
CA THR A 33 -1.56 7.13 -14.05
C THR A 33 -1.42 5.61 -14.05
N LYS A 34 -0.20 5.09 -13.86
CA LYS A 34 0.05 3.64 -13.70
C LYS A 34 -0.81 3.04 -12.59
N PHE A 35 -0.74 3.64 -11.40
CA PHE A 35 -1.44 3.17 -10.21
C PHE A 35 -2.94 3.03 -10.46
N ARG A 36 -3.55 4.01 -11.14
CA ARG A 36 -4.99 4.00 -11.48
C ARG A 36 -5.34 2.98 -12.56
N THR A 37 -4.46 2.77 -13.54
CA THR A 37 -4.73 1.85 -14.67
C THR A 37 -4.60 0.37 -14.33
N ILE A 38 -3.85 0.02 -13.28
CA ILE A 38 -3.66 -1.39 -12.88
C ILE A 38 -4.86 -1.84 -12.03
N ARG A 39 -5.77 -2.61 -12.63
CA ARG A 39 -6.94 -3.19 -11.92
C ARG A 39 -6.54 -4.01 -10.70
N SER A 40 -5.40 -4.70 -10.77
CA SER A 40 -4.86 -5.50 -9.66
C SER A 40 -4.60 -4.67 -8.39
N THR A 41 -4.30 -3.37 -8.52
CA THR A 41 -4.11 -2.47 -7.38
C THR A 41 -5.41 -2.34 -6.59
N TRP A 42 -6.52 -2.09 -7.29
CA TRP A 42 -7.84 -1.95 -6.67
C TRP A 42 -8.32 -3.26 -6.05
N ILE A 43 -8.03 -4.40 -6.68
CA ILE A 43 -8.38 -5.72 -6.13
C ILE A 43 -7.63 -5.98 -4.82
N CYS A 44 -6.31 -5.73 -4.75
CA CYS A 44 -5.54 -5.91 -3.52
C CYS A 44 -6.02 -4.99 -2.40
N LEU A 45 -6.31 -3.73 -2.71
CA LEU A 45 -6.80 -2.76 -1.73
C LEU A 45 -8.20 -3.13 -1.23
N ALA A 46 -9.10 -3.55 -2.12
CA ALA A 46 -10.41 -4.04 -1.75
C ALA A 46 -10.32 -5.31 -0.90
N LEU A 47 -9.43 -6.25 -1.24
CA LEU A 47 -9.21 -7.46 -0.45
C LEU A 47 -8.70 -7.13 0.95
N GLY A 48 -7.74 -6.21 1.07
CA GLY A 48 -7.25 -5.75 2.37
C GLY A 48 -8.35 -5.13 3.23
N LEU A 49 -9.22 -4.33 2.63
CA LEU A 49 -10.38 -3.74 3.29
C LEU A 49 -11.41 -4.79 3.73
N VAL A 50 -11.69 -5.78 2.87
CA VAL A 50 -12.60 -6.87 3.18
C VAL A 50 -12.07 -7.72 4.33
N LEU A 51 -10.78 -8.07 4.34
CA LEU A 51 -10.20 -8.85 5.42
C LEU A 51 -10.18 -8.06 6.74
N LEU A 52 -9.86 -6.76 6.68
CA LEU A 52 -9.92 -5.88 7.83
C LEU A 52 -11.33 -5.91 8.47
N GLY A 53 -12.36 -5.69 7.65
CA GLY A 53 -13.75 -5.69 8.11
C GLY A 53 -14.25 -7.07 8.57
N LEU A 54 -13.96 -8.11 7.79
CA LEU A 54 -14.38 -9.48 8.08
C LEU A 54 -13.80 -9.96 9.41
N PHE A 55 -12.48 -9.93 9.58
CA PHE A 55 -11.85 -10.40 10.81
C PHE A 55 -12.13 -9.49 12.01
N GLY A 56 -12.24 -8.18 11.79
CA GLY A 56 -12.68 -7.25 12.84
C GLY A 56 -14.11 -7.54 13.31
N SER A 57 -15.02 -7.87 12.39
CA SER A 57 -16.40 -8.25 12.73
C SER A 57 -16.49 -9.61 13.40
N ILE A 58 -15.72 -10.61 12.96
CA ILE A 58 -15.69 -11.93 13.61
C ILE A 58 -15.26 -11.77 15.06
N GLY A 59 -14.19 -11.01 15.33
CA GLY A 59 -13.76 -10.72 16.69
C GLY A 59 -14.91 -10.15 17.53
N ALA A 60 -15.66 -9.18 16.99
CA ALA A 60 -16.80 -8.55 17.66
C ALA A 60 -17.92 -9.55 18.01
N PHE A 61 -18.24 -10.46 17.10
CA PHE A 61 -19.33 -11.44 17.29
C PHE A 61 -18.94 -12.69 18.09
N THR A 62 -17.65 -13.02 18.18
CA THR A 62 -17.16 -14.18 18.94
C THR A 62 -16.67 -13.83 20.35
N TYR A 63 -16.87 -12.58 20.79
CA TYR A 63 -16.50 -12.16 22.13
C TYR A 63 -17.38 -12.87 23.17
N ASP A 64 -16.76 -13.80 23.88
CA ASP A 64 -17.24 -14.35 25.13
C ASP A 64 -16.25 -13.89 26.20
N GLY A 65 -16.72 -13.27 27.29
CA GLY A 65 -15.91 -12.52 28.26
C GLY A 65 -14.85 -13.33 29.03
N ALA A 66 -14.56 -14.56 28.61
CA ALA A 66 -13.75 -15.54 29.33
C ALA A 66 -12.42 -15.96 28.65
N GLY A 67 -12.03 -15.49 27.45
CA GLY A 67 -10.72 -15.93 26.95
C GLY A 67 -10.25 -15.54 25.55
N VAL A 68 -9.79 -14.30 25.36
CA VAL A 68 -8.85 -14.01 24.26
C VAL A 68 -7.65 -13.26 24.81
N THR A 69 -6.65 -14.01 25.29
CA THR A 69 -5.37 -13.46 25.79
C THR A 69 -4.37 -13.15 24.68
N ASP A 70 -4.67 -13.51 23.43
CA ASP A 70 -3.71 -13.44 22.31
C ASP A 70 -4.10 -12.39 21.26
N GLY A 71 -4.30 -11.15 21.71
CA GLY A 71 -4.34 -9.97 20.84
C GLY A 71 -2.94 -9.55 20.36
N PRO A 72 -2.83 -8.74 19.29
CA PRO A 72 -1.54 -8.36 18.69
C PRO A 72 -0.54 -7.78 19.72
N PRO A 73 0.78 -8.02 19.57
CA PRO A 73 1.79 -7.54 20.50
C PRO A 73 1.82 -6.00 20.49
N GLY A 74 1.32 -5.39 21.57
CA GLY A 74 1.23 -3.94 21.72
C GLY A 74 0.16 -3.46 22.71
N ILE A 75 -0.82 -4.30 23.05
CA ILE A 75 -1.85 -4.02 24.07
C ILE A 75 -1.79 -5.10 25.16
N SER A 76 -0.62 -5.27 25.76
CA SER A 76 -0.43 -6.22 26.87
C SER A 76 -0.99 -5.62 28.16
N GLY A 77 -2.15 -6.09 28.63
CA GLY A 77 -2.61 -5.89 30.02
C GLY A 77 -3.91 -5.11 30.27
N ARG A 78 -4.74 -4.82 29.25
CA ARG A 78 -6.08 -4.23 29.43
C ARG A 78 -7.19 -5.24 29.09
N PRO A 79 -8.36 -5.18 29.77
CA PRO A 79 -9.53 -5.94 29.33
C PRO A 79 -9.80 -5.65 27.84
N LEU A 80 -10.18 -6.69 27.10
CA LEU A 80 -10.47 -6.59 25.67
C LEU A 80 -11.58 -5.55 25.46
N ASP A 81 -11.23 -4.48 24.78
CA ASP A 81 -12.13 -3.36 24.50
C ASP A 81 -12.55 -3.38 23.02
N ALA A 82 -13.65 -2.73 22.65
CA ALA A 82 -14.19 -2.74 21.28
C ALA A 82 -13.15 -2.41 20.21
N VAL A 83 -12.20 -1.54 20.56
CA VAL A 83 -11.07 -1.14 19.73
C VAL A 83 -10.10 -2.30 19.49
N SER A 84 -9.71 -3.06 20.52
CA SER A 84 -8.80 -4.21 20.40
C SER A 84 -9.36 -5.30 19.48
N LEU A 85 -10.68 -5.46 19.52
CA LEU A 85 -11.40 -6.46 18.77
C LEU A 85 -11.54 -6.08 17.29
N ALA A 86 -11.85 -4.80 17.02
CA ALA A 86 -11.81 -4.23 15.68
C ALA A 86 -10.38 -4.26 15.08
N LEU A 87 -9.35 -4.14 15.93
CA LEU A 87 -7.95 -4.15 15.51
C LEU A 87 -7.43 -5.57 15.17
N MET A 88 -8.13 -6.65 15.49
CA MET A 88 -7.70 -8.01 15.17
C MET A 88 -7.54 -8.22 13.65
N GLY A 89 -8.36 -7.53 12.85
CA GLY A 89 -8.25 -7.53 11.38
C GLY A 89 -7.00 -6.84 10.84
N LEU A 90 -6.27 -6.06 11.65
CA LEU A 90 -5.05 -5.37 11.19
C LEU A 90 -3.95 -6.34 10.80
N SER A 91 -3.78 -7.46 11.51
CA SER A 91 -2.71 -8.41 11.23
C SER A 91 -2.85 -8.96 9.80
N PHE A 92 -4.05 -9.40 9.43
CA PHE A 92 -4.34 -9.88 8.08
C PHE A 92 -4.32 -8.76 7.03
N ALA A 93 -4.88 -7.59 7.35
CA ALA A 93 -4.84 -6.45 6.46
C ALA A 93 -3.39 -6.02 6.16
N SER A 94 -2.50 -6.05 7.16
CA SER A 94 -1.08 -5.68 7.02
C SER A 94 -0.33 -6.61 6.08
N LEU A 95 -0.62 -7.92 6.10
CA LEU A 95 -0.06 -8.88 5.14
C LEU A 95 -0.46 -8.52 3.71
N VAL A 96 -1.76 -8.33 3.45
CA VAL A 96 -2.23 -8.04 2.08
C VAL A 96 -1.69 -6.72 1.56
N VAL A 97 -1.73 -5.69 2.39
CA VAL A 97 -1.24 -4.35 2.06
C VAL A 97 0.27 -4.32 1.88
N GLY A 98 1.02 -5.05 2.72
CA GLY A 98 2.47 -5.19 2.57
C GLY A 98 2.85 -5.94 1.30
N VAL A 99 2.15 -7.05 0.99
CA VAL A 99 2.33 -7.80 -0.27
C VAL A 99 2.03 -6.91 -1.47
N PHE A 100 0.96 -6.12 -1.41
CA PHE A 100 0.67 -5.10 -2.41
C PHE A 100 1.83 -4.11 -2.59
N GLY A 101 2.39 -3.62 -1.49
CA GLY A 101 3.59 -2.77 -1.50
C GLY A 101 4.76 -3.43 -2.23
N VAL A 102 5.08 -4.69 -1.89
CA VAL A 102 6.14 -5.47 -2.56
C VAL A 102 5.87 -5.61 -4.06
N LEU A 103 4.68 -6.07 -4.44
CA LEU A 103 4.32 -6.32 -5.84
C LEU A 103 4.34 -5.05 -6.68
N SER A 104 3.92 -3.90 -6.13
CA SER A 104 3.89 -2.60 -6.83
C SER A 104 5.28 -2.14 -7.31
N THR A 105 6.34 -2.69 -6.71
CA THR A 105 7.73 -2.36 -7.02
C THR A 105 8.47 -3.53 -7.64
N ALA A 106 8.48 -4.69 -6.98
CA ALA A 106 9.15 -5.90 -7.46
C ALA A 106 8.57 -6.41 -8.79
N GLY A 107 7.27 -6.20 -9.05
CA GLY A 107 6.63 -6.56 -10.31
C GLY A 107 7.24 -5.83 -11.52
N GLU A 108 7.75 -4.61 -11.34
CA GLU A 108 8.41 -3.86 -12.41
C GLU A 108 9.80 -4.41 -12.74
N TYR A 109 10.47 -5.00 -11.76
CA TYR A 109 11.75 -5.69 -11.96
C TYR A 109 11.53 -7.01 -12.71
N SER A 110 10.50 -7.78 -12.32
CA SER A 110 10.15 -9.05 -12.98
C SER A 110 9.74 -8.86 -14.45
N THR A 111 8.91 -7.85 -14.74
CA THR A 111 8.43 -7.56 -16.11
C THR A 111 9.43 -6.76 -16.94
N GLY A 112 10.53 -6.30 -16.35
CA GLY A 112 11.55 -5.47 -17.03
C GLY A 112 11.11 -4.04 -17.36
N THR A 113 9.92 -3.61 -16.92
CA THR A 113 9.36 -2.26 -17.14
C THR A 113 10.14 -1.19 -16.38
N ILE A 114 10.92 -1.55 -15.35
CA ILE A 114 11.83 -0.63 -14.65
C ILE A 114 12.84 0.04 -15.60
N ARG A 115 13.23 -0.63 -16.70
CA ARG A 115 14.21 -0.10 -17.66
C ARG A 115 13.68 1.11 -18.43
N SER A 116 12.41 1.10 -18.85
CA SER A 116 11.80 2.24 -19.54
C SER A 116 11.62 3.44 -18.59
N THR A 117 11.23 3.18 -17.33
CA THR A 117 11.13 4.22 -16.30
C THR A 117 12.47 4.91 -16.06
N LEU A 118 13.56 4.13 -15.94
CA LEU A 118 14.89 4.67 -15.67
C LEU A 118 15.56 5.30 -16.90
N ALA A 119 15.18 4.88 -18.12
CA ALA A 119 15.57 5.58 -19.35
C ALA A 119 14.93 6.98 -19.41
N ALA A 120 13.68 7.11 -18.95
CA ALA A 120 12.99 8.40 -18.88
C ALA A 120 13.44 9.25 -17.68
N VAL A 121 13.73 8.63 -16.53
CA VAL A 121 14.13 9.28 -15.27
C VAL A 121 15.44 8.66 -14.77
N PRO A 122 16.60 9.23 -15.13
CA PRO A 122 17.90 8.60 -14.80
C PRO A 122 18.21 8.59 -13.30
N LYS A 123 17.56 9.46 -12.50
CA LYS A 123 17.68 9.46 -11.04
C LYS A 123 16.69 8.46 -10.42
N ARG A 124 17.21 7.49 -9.67
CA ARG A 124 16.42 6.38 -9.08
C ARG A 124 15.55 6.79 -7.87
N LEU A 125 16.05 7.68 -7.02
CA LEU A 125 15.37 8.09 -5.78
C LEU A 125 14.00 8.78 -6.01
N PRO A 126 13.84 9.71 -6.98
CA PRO A 126 12.55 10.31 -7.27
C PRO A 126 11.42 9.31 -7.57
N VAL A 127 11.74 8.21 -8.26
CA VAL A 127 10.77 7.16 -8.61
C VAL A 127 10.37 6.38 -7.36
N LEU A 128 11.33 6.04 -6.51
CA LEU A 128 11.08 5.33 -5.25
C LEU A 128 10.19 6.14 -4.31
N TRP A 129 10.50 7.43 -4.14
CA TRP A 129 9.68 8.34 -3.33
C TRP A 129 8.25 8.49 -3.89
N ALA A 130 8.11 8.61 -5.21
CA ALA A 130 6.79 8.68 -5.82
C ALA A 130 5.97 7.40 -5.56
N LYS A 131 6.57 6.22 -5.67
CA LYS A 131 5.92 4.93 -5.37
C LYS A 131 5.54 4.81 -3.90
N ALA A 132 6.46 5.14 -2.98
CA ALA A 132 6.20 5.10 -1.55
C ALA A 132 5.04 6.02 -1.15
N ILE A 133 5.03 7.26 -1.65
CA ILE A 133 3.96 8.23 -1.37
C ILE A 133 2.62 7.74 -1.92
N LEU A 134 2.57 7.23 -3.16
CA LEU A 134 1.34 6.77 -3.77
C LEU A 134 0.81 5.50 -3.08
N ALA A 135 1.65 4.50 -2.84
CA ALA A 135 1.25 3.26 -2.19
C ALA A 135 0.85 3.50 -0.73
N GLY A 136 1.70 4.17 0.04
CA GLY A 136 1.43 4.48 1.44
C GLY A 136 0.21 5.39 1.60
N GLY A 137 0.09 6.44 0.78
CA GLY A 137 -1.03 7.36 0.82
C GLY A 137 -2.36 6.72 0.42
N ALA A 138 -2.37 5.86 -0.61
CA ALA A 138 -3.59 5.17 -1.03
C ALA A 138 -4.07 4.16 0.02
N VAL A 139 -3.14 3.39 0.58
CA VAL A 139 -3.44 2.43 1.65
C VAL A 139 -3.92 3.17 2.88
N PHE A 140 -3.22 4.21 3.32
CA PHE A 140 -3.63 5.02 4.46
C PHE A 140 -5.06 5.55 4.29
N ALA A 141 -5.39 6.12 3.12
CA ALA A 141 -6.72 6.66 2.86
C ALA A 141 -7.81 5.58 2.90
N ILE A 142 -7.59 4.42 2.28
CA ILE A 142 -8.57 3.33 2.23
C ILE A 142 -8.72 2.66 3.59
N SER A 143 -7.60 2.39 4.26
CA SER A 143 -7.58 1.81 5.59
C SER A 143 -8.18 2.74 6.64
N ALA A 144 -8.00 4.06 6.53
CA ALA A 144 -8.71 5.00 7.39
C ALA A 144 -10.22 4.79 7.27
N VAL A 145 -10.76 4.84 6.05
CA VAL A 145 -12.19 4.60 5.83
C VAL A 145 -12.63 3.22 6.37
N GLY A 146 -11.83 2.19 6.14
CA GLY A 146 -12.10 0.83 6.62
C GLY A 146 -12.13 0.68 8.13
N VAL A 147 -11.14 1.25 8.82
CA VAL A 147 -11.05 1.22 10.28
C VAL A 147 -12.21 2.01 10.90
N PHE A 148 -12.55 3.17 10.35
CA PHE A 148 -13.73 3.94 10.79
C PHE A 148 -15.03 3.17 10.57
N ALA A 149 -15.22 2.55 9.41
CA ALA A 149 -16.40 1.74 9.12
C ALA A 149 -16.50 0.52 10.05
N ALA A 150 -15.39 -0.19 10.27
CA ALA A 150 -15.33 -1.34 11.17
C ALA A 150 -15.66 -0.93 12.61
N PHE A 151 -15.14 0.21 13.07
CA PHE A 151 -15.47 0.76 14.39
C PHE A 151 -16.97 1.07 14.52
N LEU A 152 -17.57 1.75 13.54
CA LEU A 152 -19.00 2.08 13.56
C LEU A 152 -19.90 0.84 13.54
N ILE A 153 -19.54 -0.18 12.75
CA ILE A 153 -20.28 -1.45 12.72
C ILE A 153 -20.13 -2.18 14.06
N GLY A 154 -18.91 -2.20 14.62
CA GLY A 154 -18.65 -2.79 15.92
C GLY A 154 -19.39 -2.08 17.06
N SER A 155 -19.46 -0.75 17.05
CA SER A 155 -20.16 0.02 18.07
C SER A 155 -21.65 -0.23 18.06
N VAL A 156 -22.28 -0.34 16.88
CA VAL A 156 -23.72 -0.67 16.76
C VAL A 156 -24.01 -2.09 17.26
N GLY A 157 -23.10 -3.04 17.05
CA GLY A 157 -23.22 -4.40 17.57
C GLY A 157 -23.05 -4.52 19.10
N LEU A 158 -22.42 -3.50 19.72
CA LEU A 158 -22.09 -3.43 21.14
C LEU A 158 -22.97 -2.44 21.91
N ASP A 159 -24.00 -1.87 21.27
CA ASP A 159 -24.94 -0.94 21.91
C ASP A 159 -25.60 -1.61 23.14
N GLY A 160 -25.24 -1.15 24.34
CA GLY A 160 -25.72 -1.68 25.62
C GLY A 160 -24.69 -2.49 26.43
N GLU A 161 -23.52 -2.78 25.87
CA GLU A 161 -22.44 -3.52 26.53
C GLU A 161 -21.43 -2.57 27.21
N ALA A 162 -20.79 -3.01 28.31
CA ALA A 162 -19.89 -2.19 29.15
C ALA A 162 -18.60 -1.67 28.46
N ILE A 163 -18.34 -2.15 27.23
CA ILE A 163 -17.18 -1.84 26.38
C ILE A 163 -17.55 -0.98 25.17
N SER A 164 -18.76 -0.41 25.15
CA SER A 164 -19.18 0.56 24.13
C SER A 164 -18.37 1.86 24.26
N LEU A 165 -17.62 2.20 23.21
CA LEU A 165 -16.88 3.46 23.11
C LEU A 165 -17.51 4.37 22.06
N SER A 166 -17.56 5.66 22.36
CA SER A 166 -17.92 6.72 21.42
C SER A 166 -16.70 7.22 20.65
N LEU A 167 -16.92 7.78 19.47
CA LEU A 167 -15.87 8.47 18.69
C LEU A 167 -15.24 9.66 19.46
N THR A 168 -15.97 10.22 20.41
CA THR A 168 -15.52 11.34 21.25
C THR A 168 -14.68 10.91 22.44
N ASP A 169 -14.56 9.60 22.70
CA ASP A 169 -13.83 9.12 23.86
C ASP A 169 -12.32 9.27 23.65
N ASP A 170 -11.64 9.57 24.74
CA ASP A 170 -10.21 9.89 24.71
C ASP A 170 -9.40 8.71 24.17
N GLY A 171 -8.64 8.98 23.10
CA GLY A 171 -7.73 8.02 22.48
C GLY A 171 -8.34 7.16 21.36
N VAL A 172 -9.66 7.17 21.15
CA VAL A 172 -10.30 6.41 20.05
C VAL A 172 -9.81 6.92 18.69
N LEU A 173 -9.97 8.21 18.40
CA LEU A 173 -9.49 8.80 17.16
C LEU A 173 -7.98 8.58 16.93
N ARG A 174 -7.18 8.64 18.00
CA ARG A 174 -5.74 8.38 17.94
C ARG A 174 -5.44 6.93 17.57
N ALA A 175 -6.21 5.98 18.10
CA ALA A 175 -6.08 4.56 17.78
C ALA A 175 -6.49 4.27 16.33
N LEU A 176 -7.63 4.82 15.87
CA LEU A 176 -8.12 4.63 14.49
C LEU A 176 -7.14 5.22 13.47
N PHE A 177 -6.65 6.44 13.72
CA PHE A 177 -5.64 7.06 12.87
C PHE A 177 -4.32 6.30 12.91
N GLY A 178 -3.88 5.86 14.08
CA GLY A 178 -2.68 5.05 14.26
C GLY A 178 -2.75 3.72 13.49
N ALA A 179 -3.91 3.06 13.48
CA ALA A 179 -4.15 1.84 12.73
C ALA A 179 -4.04 2.05 11.21
N ALA A 180 -4.68 3.11 10.70
CA ALA A 180 -4.56 3.47 9.28
C ALA A 180 -3.13 3.85 8.89
N LEU A 181 -2.45 4.62 9.75
CA LEU A 181 -1.06 5.02 9.55
C LEU A 181 -0.12 3.82 9.54
N TYR A 182 -0.31 2.88 10.47
CA TYR A 182 0.43 1.63 10.52
C TYR A 182 0.32 0.87 9.19
N LEU A 183 -0.91 0.65 8.67
CA LEU A 183 -1.09 -0.03 7.39
C LEU A 183 -0.44 0.72 6.23
N GLY A 184 -0.54 2.05 6.20
CA GLY A 184 0.16 2.89 5.24
C GLY A 184 1.68 2.70 5.29
N LEU A 185 2.28 2.64 6.48
CA LEU A 185 3.71 2.40 6.67
C LEU A 185 4.12 0.98 6.26
N VAL A 186 3.29 -0.04 6.53
CA VAL A 186 3.53 -1.41 6.07
C VAL A 186 3.56 -1.48 4.54
N ALA A 187 2.69 -0.74 3.85
CA ALA A 187 2.75 -0.64 2.39
C ALA A 187 4.06 -0.02 1.89
N VAL A 188 4.52 1.06 2.53
CA VAL A 188 5.80 1.72 2.23
C VAL A 188 6.97 0.77 2.49
N PHE A 189 6.90 -0.01 3.57
CA PHE A 189 7.90 -1.02 3.89
C PHE A 189 7.94 -2.12 2.82
N GLY A 190 6.78 -2.60 2.37
CA GLY A 190 6.68 -3.52 1.24
C GLY A 190 7.30 -2.95 -0.05
N VAL A 191 7.05 -1.68 -0.36
CA VAL A 191 7.69 -0.98 -1.50
C VAL A 191 9.21 -1.00 -1.37
N ALA A 192 9.74 -0.71 -0.18
CA ALA A 192 11.17 -0.72 0.09
C ALA A 192 11.78 -2.12 -0.08
N LEU A 193 11.14 -3.16 0.46
CA LEU A 193 11.57 -4.55 0.27
C LEU A 193 11.54 -4.96 -1.20
N GLY A 194 10.49 -4.59 -1.94
CA GLY A 194 10.37 -4.87 -3.36
C GLY A 194 11.47 -4.19 -4.19
N ALA A 195 11.87 -2.96 -3.82
CA ALA A 195 12.98 -2.25 -4.44
C ALA A 195 14.35 -2.87 -4.13
N LEU A 196 14.55 -3.32 -2.88
CA LEU A 196 15.81 -3.87 -2.39
C LEU A 196 16.06 -5.27 -2.95
N LEU A 197 15.07 -6.16 -2.84
CA LEU A 197 15.18 -7.57 -3.20
C LEU A 197 14.93 -7.82 -4.69
N ARG A 198 14.21 -6.91 -5.38
CA ARG A 198 13.95 -6.97 -6.84
C ARG A 198 13.31 -8.29 -7.30
N SER A 199 12.73 -9.05 -6.38
CA SER A 199 12.08 -10.33 -6.59
C SER A 199 10.76 -10.34 -5.85
N PRO A 200 9.61 -10.57 -6.54
CA PRO A 200 8.32 -10.67 -5.87
C PRO A 200 8.31 -11.74 -4.79
N ALA A 201 8.80 -12.94 -5.10
CA ALA A 201 8.83 -14.06 -4.16
C ALA A 201 9.72 -13.77 -2.94
N GLY A 202 10.93 -13.24 -3.16
CA GLY A 202 11.85 -12.90 -2.07
C GLY A 202 11.31 -11.76 -1.20
N GLY A 203 10.70 -10.74 -1.81
CA GLY A 203 10.10 -9.62 -1.10
C GLY A 203 8.91 -10.02 -0.24
N ILE A 204 8.04 -10.89 -0.75
CA ILE A 204 6.89 -11.42 0.00
C ILE A 204 7.37 -12.29 1.15
N ALA A 205 8.32 -13.21 0.92
CA ALA A 205 8.85 -14.08 1.96
C ALA A 205 9.49 -13.28 3.11
N ALA A 206 10.30 -12.27 2.80
CA ALA A 206 10.92 -11.40 3.79
C ALA A 206 9.88 -10.59 4.58
N LEU A 207 8.88 -10.02 3.89
CA LEU A 207 7.79 -9.30 4.53
C LEU A 207 7.04 -10.19 5.54
N VAL A 208 6.64 -11.39 5.11
CA VAL A 208 5.90 -12.35 5.95
C VAL A 208 6.75 -12.85 7.12
N SER A 209 8.07 -12.92 6.97
CA SER A 209 8.96 -13.32 8.06
C SER A 209 9.17 -12.23 9.11
N ILE A 210 8.91 -10.96 8.74
CA ILE A 210 9.11 -9.78 9.62
C ILE A 210 7.81 -9.40 10.33
N LEU A 211 6.67 -9.56 9.67
CA LEU A 211 5.33 -9.34 10.23
C LEU A 211 4.92 -10.51 11.14
#